data_AF-A0A2N8NT38-F1
#
_entry.id   AF-A0A2N8NT38-F1
#
_cell.length_a   1.000
_cell.length_b   1.000
_cell.length_c   1.000
_cell.angle_alpha   90.00
_cell.angle_beta   90.00
_cell.angle_gamma   90.00
#
_symmetry.space_group_name_H-M   'P 1'
#
loop_
_entity.id
_entity.type
_entity.pdbx_description
1 polymer ?
#
loop_
_entity_poly.entity_id
_entity_poly.type
_entity_poly.pdbx_seq_one_letter_code
_entity_poly.pdbx_strand_id
1 'polypeptide(L)'
;MDHGDDFHTWLNGDHATQPTQRSEEEWALIAGYLRHAANKIGPSLPLCLPGEPQECGRTAQQHVLVWGAAVKAAAQHLIEEAAPAPANASFVAGPLYQRHLAELRAMRSTPPGNG
;
A
#
# COMPACT_ATOMS: atom_id res chain seq x y z
N MET A 1 2.33 -12.60 17.85
CA MET A 1 2.45 -11.67 16.70
C MET A 1 1.14 -11.76 15.96
N ASP A 2 0.40 -10.67 15.91
CA ASP A 2 -0.88 -10.58 15.21
C ASP A 2 -0.59 -10.27 13.74
N HIS A 3 -0.97 -11.18 12.86
CA HIS A 3 -0.59 -11.17 11.45
C HIS A 3 -1.63 -10.49 10.54
N GLY A 4 -2.55 -9.70 11.12
CA GLY A 4 -3.59 -9.00 10.38
C GLY A 4 -4.69 -9.95 9.89
N ASP A 5 -5.04 -10.95 10.70
CA ASP A 5 -6.05 -11.97 10.36
C ASP A 5 -7.45 -11.37 10.11
N ASP A 6 -7.69 -10.16 10.63
CA ASP A 6 -8.88 -9.34 10.39
C ASP A 6 -9.05 -8.89 8.93
N PHE A 7 -8.00 -9.04 8.11
CA PHE A 7 -8.01 -8.63 6.70
C PHE A 7 -8.96 -9.44 5.83
N HIS A 8 -9.17 -10.72 6.15
CA HIS A 8 -10.07 -11.60 5.40
C HIS A 8 -11.54 -11.16 5.49
N THR A 9 -11.95 -10.54 6.60
CA THR A 9 -13.32 -10.06 6.82
C THR A 9 -13.63 -8.82 5.98
N TRP A 10 -12.63 -7.96 5.75
CA TRP A 10 -12.80 -6.72 4.99
C TRP A 10 -12.86 -6.94 3.46
N LEU A 11 -12.14 -7.95 2.95
CA LEU A 11 -12.12 -8.28 1.51
C LEU A 11 -13.45 -8.87 0.98
N ASN A 12 -14.25 -9.49 1.86
CA ASN A 12 -15.51 -10.14 1.48
C ASN A 12 -16.71 -9.18 1.44
N GLY A 13 -16.50 -7.87 1.64
CA GLY A 13 -17.54 -6.84 1.53
C GLY A 13 -17.78 -6.37 0.10
N ASP A 14 -19.05 -6.13 -0.25
CA ASP A 14 -19.64 -5.89 -1.59
C ASP A 14 -19.18 -4.60 -2.35
N HIS A 15 -17.94 -4.14 -2.21
CA HIS A 15 -17.43 -2.92 -2.87
C HIS A 15 -16.41 -3.21 -3.98
N ALA A 16 -16.62 -4.28 -4.76
CA ALA A 16 -15.81 -4.60 -5.92
C ALA A 16 -16.08 -3.63 -7.09
N THR A 17 -15.40 -2.47 -7.08
CA THR A 17 -15.03 -1.81 -8.34
C THR A 17 -14.12 -2.77 -9.12
N GLN A 18 -14.29 -2.85 -10.45
CA GLN A 18 -13.58 -3.83 -11.29
C GLN A 18 -12.10 -3.96 -10.87
N PRO A 19 -11.66 -5.16 -10.45
CA PRO A 19 -10.31 -5.34 -9.97
C PRO A 19 -9.34 -4.96 -11.08
N THR A 20 -8.36 -4.13 -10.73
CA THR A 20 -7.26 -3.78 -11.63
C THR A 20 -6.67 -5.07 -12.19
N GLN A 21 -6.81 -5.31 -13.49
CA GLN A 21 -6.29 -6.50 -14.16
C GLN A 21 -4.76 -6.37 -14.17
N ARG A 22 -4.10 -7.07 -13.25
CA ARG A 22 -2.64 -7.24 -13.20
C ARG A 22 -2.33 -8.71 -13.01
N SER A 23 -1.26 -9.17 -13.64
CA SER A 23 -0.74 -10.51 -13.45
C SER A 23 -0.13 -10.68 -12.05
N GLU A 24 0.03 -11.92 -11.61
CA GLU A 24 0.69 -12.23 -10.33
C GLU A 24 2.14 -11.74 -10.32
N GLU A 25 2.84 -11.78 -11.45
CA GLU A 25 4.21 -11.28 -11.61
C GLU A 25 4.28 -9.74 -11.45
N GLU A 26 3.31 -9.03 -12.02
CA GLU A 26 3.22 -7.57 -11.85
C GLU A 26 2.93 -7.20 -10.39
N TRP A 27 2.07 -7.96 -9.72
CA TRP A 27 1.84 -7.78 -8.29
C TRP A 27 3.07 -8.11 -7.45
N ALA A 28 3.82 -9.15 -7.81
CA ALA A 28 5.04 -9.53 -7.12
C ALA A 28 6.09 -8.43 -7.18
N LEU A 29 6.24 -7.79 -8.35
CA LEU A 29 7.14 -6.66 -8.54
C LEU A 29 6.75 -5.48 -7.63
N ILE A 30 5.46 -5.12 -7.61
CA ILE A 30 4.94 -4.04 -6.75
C ILE A 30 5.15 -4.37 -5.27
N ALA A 31 4.85 -5.61 -4.85
CA ALA A 31 5.04 -6.07 -3.48
C ALA A 31 6.50 -5.95 -3.05
N GLY A 32 7.43 -6.31 -3.93
CA GLY A 32 8.87 -6.13 -3.72
C GLY A 32 9.23 -4.68 -3.45
N TYR A 33 8.76 -3.74 -4.29
CA TYR A 33 9.02 -2.31 -4.12
C TYR A 33 8.45 -1.76 -2.81
N LEU A 34 7.20 -2.10 -2.47
CA LEU A 34 6.57 -1.64 -1.23
C LEU A 34 7.30 -2.16 0.01
N ARG A 35 7.75 -3.42 -0.03
CA ARG A 35 8.55 -4.01 1.04
C ARG A 35 9.89 -3.28 1.21
N HIS A 36 10.57 -2.99 0.10
CA HIS A 36 11.83 -2.22 0.15
C HIS A 36 11.61 -0.80 0.69
N ALA A 37 10.51 -0.15 0.30
CA ALA A 37 10.16 1.15 0.85
C ALA A 37 9.90 1.06 2.37
N ALA A 38 9.08 0.11 2.81
CA ALA A 38 8.75 -0.09 4.23
C ALA A 38 10.01 -0.35 5.08
N ASN A 39 10.93 -1.17 4.58
CA ASN A 39 12.21 -1.44 5.26
C ASN A 39 13.15 -0.22 5.33
N LYS A 40 12.99 0.77 4.46
CA LYS A 40 13.82 1.99 4.47
C LYS A 40 13.30 3.05 5.43
N ILE A 41 11.99 3.13 5.63
CA ILE A 41 11.36 4.22 6.39
C ILE A 41 10.71 3.75 7.70
N GLY A 42 10.64 2.45 7.93
CA GLY A 42 10.04 1.85 9.10
C GLY A 42 10.92 0.74 9.68
N PRO A 43 10.39 0.01 10.67
CA PRO A 43 11.07 -1.15 11.25
C PRO A 43 11.37 -2.21 10.19
N SER A 44 12.44 -2.98 10.40
CA SER A 44 12.76 -4.10 9.52
C SER A 44 11.65 -5.15 9.54
N LEU A 45 11.13 -5.47 8.36
CA LEU A 45 10.06 -6.43 8.16
C LEU A 45 10.64 -7.79 7.71
N PRO A 46 10.09 -8.91 8.19
CA PRO A 46 10.48 -10.23 7.71
C PRO A 46 10.19 -10.36 6.20
N LEU A 47 11.18 -10.85 5.47
CA LEU A 47 11.19 -10.92 4.01
C LEU A 47 10.47 -12.19 3.54
N CYS A 48 9.16 -12.13 3.27
CA CYS A 48 8.50 -13.14 2.45
C CYS A 48 8.28 -12.56 1.05
N LEU A 49 8.90 -13.16 0.04
CA LEU A 49 8.64 -12.93 -1.39
C LEU A 49 7.64 -13.97 -1.88
N PRO A 50 6.93 -13.74 -2.99
CA PRO A 50 6.39 -14.83 -3.79
C PRO A 50 7.54 -15.76 -4.20
N GLY A 51 7.54 -17.00 -3.69
CA GLY A 51 8.60 -17.98 -3.91
C GLY A 51 9.52 -18.27 -2.70
N GLU A 52 9.48 -17.47 -1.62
CA GLU A 52 10.26 -17.76 -0.40
C GLU A 52 9.48 -17.53 0.90
N PRO A 53 9.57 -18.45 1.90
CA PRO A 53 10.29 -19.73 1.88
C PRO A 53 9.40 -20.93 1.53
N GLN A 54 8.23 -20.75 0.90
CA GLN A 54 7.10 -21.73 0.79
C GLN A 54 6.04 -21.68 1.92
N GLU A 55 6.21 -20.91 3.00
CA GLU A 55 5.32 -21.01 4.19
C GLU A 55 4.13 -20.04 4.29
N CYS A 56 4.17 -18.84 3.68
CA CYS A 56 3.15 -17.83 4.05
C CYS A 56 1.78 -18.02 3.39
N GLY A 57 1.67 -18.82 2.32
CA GLY A 57 0.40 -19.16 1.64
C GLY A 57 -0.37 -18.00 1.00
N ARG A 58 0.19 -16.78 0.97
CA ARG A 58 -0.48 -15.55 0.51
C ARG A 58 -0.12 -15.20 -0.95
N THR A 59 -1.05 -14.55 -1.66
CA THR A 59 -0.83 -14.06 -3.02
C THR A 59 0.03 -12.79 -3.03
N ALA A 60 0.67 -12.49 -4.16
CA ALA A 60 1.42 -11.26 -4.37
C ALA A 60 0.53 -10.01 -4.18
N GLN A 61 -0.74 -10.09 -4.58
CA GLN A 61 -1.72 -9.02 -4.33
C GLN A 61 -1.92 -8.78 -2.82
N GLN A 62 -2.02 -9.84 -2.01
CA GLN A 62 -2.12 -9.71 -0.55
C GLN A 62 -0.85 -9.07 0.03
N HIS A 63 0.33 -9.41 -0.49
CA HIS A 63 1.57 -8.74 -0.10
C HIS A 63 1.58 -7.24 -0.43
N VAL A 64 1.05 -6.83 -1.59
CA VAL A 64 0.90 -5.40 -1.93
C VAL A 64 0.05 -4.67 -0.90
N LEU A 65 -1.04 -5.28 -0.44
CA LEU A 65 -1.94 -4.66 0.54
C LEU A 65 -1.27 -4.51 1.90
N VAL A 66 -0.60 -5.57 2.38
CA VAL A 66 0.12 -5.57 3.67
C VAL A 66 1.28 -4.56 3.64
N TRP A 67 2.14 -4.61 2.62
CA TRP A 67 3.29 -3.71 2.54
C TRP A 67 2.87 -2.28 2.24
N GLY A 68 1.80 -2.06 1.48
CA GLY A 68 1.22 -0.73 1.26
C GLY A 68 0.73 -0.11 2.57
N ALA A 69 0.05 -0.89 3.42
CA ALA A 69 -0.38 -0.42 4.74
C ALA A 69 0.82 -0.08 5.64
N ALA A 70 1.86 -0.92 5.65
CA ALA A 70 3.08 -0.68 6.40
C ALA A 70 3.79 0.62 5.98
N VAL A 71 3.95 0.84 4.67
CA VAL A 71 4.51 2.09 4.12
C VAL A 71 3.68 3.30 4.55
N LYS A 72 2.35 3.21 4.45
CA LYS A 72 1.46 4.31 4.84
C LYS A 72 1.60 4.66 6.32
N ALA A 73 1.63 3.67 7.20
CA ALA A 73 1.79 3.89 8.63
C ALA A 73 3.15 4.50 8.98
N ALA A 74 4.24 3.95 8.42
CA ALA A 74 5.58 4.47 8.65
C ALA A 74 5.75 5.90 8.12
N ALA A 75 5.22 6.19 6.94
CA ALA A 75 5.25 7.54 6.38
C ALA A 75 4.44 8.55 7.24
N GLN A 76 3.27 8.14 7.74
CA GLN A 76 2.46 8.98 8.62
C GLN A 76 3.21 9.30 9.92
N HIS A 77 3.85 8.31 10.53
CA HIS A 77 4.64 8.50 11.73
C HIS A 77 5.80 9.50 11.50
N LEU A 78 6.52 9.36 10.39
CA LEU A 78 7.58 10.31 10.03
C LEU A 78 7.06 11.74 9.80
N ILE A 79 5.87 11.90 9.22
CA ILE A 79 5.23 13.21 9.06
C ILE A 79 4.97 13.85 10.43
N GLU A 80 4.47 13.06 11.38
CA GLU A 80 4.18 13.53 12.74
C GLU A 80 5.44 13.91 13.50
N GLU A 81 6.53 13.14 13.36
CA GLU A 81 7.81 13.42 13.99
C GLU A 81 8.54 14.64 13.39
N ALA A 82 8.50 14.79 12.05
CA ALA A 82 9.24 15.85 11.36
C ALA A 82 8.48 17.18 11.27
N ALA A 83 7.17 17.19 11.54
CA ALA A 83 6.37 18.40 11.44
C ALA A 83 6.76 19.43 12.53
N PRO A 84 6.98 20.70 12.17
CA PRO A 84 7.28 21.75 13.15
C PRO A 84 6.15 22.00 14.15
N ALA A 85 4.91 21.64 13.79
CA ALA A 85 3.73 21.75 14.63
C ALA A 85 2.65 20.73 14.23
N PRO A 86 1.72 20.36 15.15
CA PRO A 86 0.64 19.40 14.87
C PRO A 86 -0.28 19.80 13.71
N ALA A 87 -0.46 21.12 13.48
CA ALA A 87 -1.26 21.62 12.37
C ALA A 87 -0.65 21.26 11.00
N ASN A 88 0.69 21.30 10.89
CA ASN A 88 1.39 20.92 9.67
C ASN A 88 1.25 19.40 9.41
N ALA A 89 1.44 18.58 10.44
CA ALA A 89 1.24 17.13 10.34
C ALA A 89 -0.18 16.80 9.87
N SER A 90 -1.19 17.41 10.50
CA SER A 90 -2.61 17.25 10.13
C SER A 90 -2.88 17.65 8.67
N PHE A 91 -2.29 18.75 8.21
CA PHE A 91 -2.44 19.21 6.82
C PHE A 91 -1.83 18.23 5.80
N VAL A 92 -0.64 17.70 6.09
CA VAL A 92 0.06 16.76 5.19
C VAL A 92 -0.67 15.40 5.17
N ALA A 93 -1.01 14.89 6.35
CA ALA A 93 -1.67 13.59 6.54
C ALA A 93 -3.11 13.54 5.99
N GLY A 94 -3.81 14.67 6.00
CA GLY A 94 -5.21 14.77 5.56
C GLY A 94 -5.35 15.43 4.18
N PRO A 95 -5.48 16.77 4.11
CA PRO A 95 -5.70 17.49 2.86
C PRO A 95 -4.75 17.13 1.71
N LEU A 96 -3.44 17.10 1.96
CA LEU A 96 -2.45 16.84 0.91
C LEU A 96 -2.49 15.38 0.45
N TYR A 97 -2.59 14.43 1.38
CA TYR A 97 -2.83 13.02 1.06
C TYR A 97 -4.08 12.82 0.18
N GLN A 98 -5.21 13.45 0.53
CA GLN A 98 -6.45 13.32 -0.23
C GLN A 98 -6.31 13.89 -1.65
N ARG A 99 -5.60 15.01 -1.81
CA ARG A 99 -5.30 15.59 -3.13
C ARG A 99 -4.51 14.61 -4.00
N HIS A 100 -3.40 14.07 -3.47
CA HIS A 100 -2.57 13.12 -4.22
C HIS A 100 -3.33 11.82 -4.55
N LEU A 101 -4.16 11.33 -3.63
CA LEU A 101 -4.98 10.16 -3.88
C LEU A 101 -6.01 10.42 -4.99
N ALA A 102 -6.61 11.61 -5.03
CA ALA A 102 -7.53 12.00 -6.10
C ALA A 102 -6.81 12.08 -7.46
N GLU A 103 -5.61 12.67 -7.51
CA GLU A 103 -4.77 12.74 -8.71
C GLU A 103 -4.43 11.35 -9.26
N LEU A 104 -3.97 10.43 -8.40
CA LEU A 104 -3.65 9.05 -8.78
C LEU A 104 -4.87 8.29 -9.31
N ARG A 105 -6.06 8.54 -8.74
CA ARG A 105 -7.32 7.94 -9.23
C ARG A 105 -7.70 8.51 -10.59
N ALA A 106 -7.59 9.82 -10.79
CA ALA A 106 -7.90 10.47 -12.05
C ALA A 106 -6.98 10.01 -13.19
N MET A 107 -5.68 9.83 -12.93
CA MET A 107 -4.73 9.30 -13.91
C MET A 107 -5.12 7.90 -14.41
N ARG A 108 -5.68 7.06 -13.53
CA ARG A 108 -6.16 5.71 -13.90
C ARG A 108 -7.49 5.71 -14.66
N SER A 109 -8.25 6.80 -14.63
CA SER A 109 -9.56 6.92 -15.28
C SER A 109 -9.51 7.57 -16.67
N THR A 110 -8.34 8.03 -17.13
CA THR A 110 -8.18 8.63 -18.47
C THR A 110 -7.93 7.51 -19.49
N PRO A 111 -8.84 7.25 -20.46
CA PRO A 111 -8.56 6.29 -21.53
C PRO A 111 -7.44 6.83 -22.43
N PRO A 112 -6.68 5.97 -23.14
CA PRO A 112 -5.79 6.46 -24.19
C PRO A 112 -6.64 7.20 -25.23
N GLY A 113 -6.37 8.49 -25.40
CA GLY A 113 -6.95 9.25 -26.51
C GLY A 113 -6.44 8.63 -27.81
N ASN A 114 -7.36 8.10 -28.61
CA ASN A 114 -7.05 7.68 -29.99
C ASN A 114 -6.68 8.94 -30.78
N GLY A 115 -5.39 9.11 -31.03
CA GLY A 115 -4.82 10.04 -32.02
C GLY A 115 -4.18 9.27 -33.14
#